data_AF-A0A7W7ECY3-F1
#
_entry.id   AF-A0A7W7ECY3-F1
#
_cell.length_a   1.000
_cell.length_b   1.000
_cell.length_c   1.000
_cell.angle_alpha   90.00
_cell.angle_beta   90.00
_cell.angle_gamma   90.00
#
_symmetry.space_group_name_H-M   'P 1'
#
loop_
_entity.id
_entity.type
_entity.pdbx_description
1 polymer ?
#
loop_
_entity_poly.entity_id
_entity_poly.type
_entity_poly.pdbx_seq_one_letter_code
_entity_poly.pdbx_strand_id
1 'polypeptide(L)'
;MTAITRPEPIRLCHGFKANGRFEPDPSGPSWFVFVEAEDLVFWRPGTGELATWHGRAFAVNESAIDAASTFALGFSLNVFESPLDWLRAGRDGIIVLNWRFAFDKLRHCPRVAIAESLVPMYDRFMQPPRMPEVYILRRRTEAAA
;
A
#
# COMPACT_ATOMS: atom_id res chain seq x y z
N MET A 1 -5.47 1.15 -29.72
CA MET A 1 -6.02 2.46 -29.30
C MET A 1 -5.66 2.64 -27.83
N THR A 2 -4.65 3.45 -27.56
CA THR A 2 -4.09 3.63 -26.20
C THR A 2 -4.42 5.06 -25.77
N ALA A 3 -5.55 5.25 -25.09
CA ALA A 3 -6.00 6.56 -24.64
C ALA A 3 -6.74 6.45 -23.30
N ILE A 4 -5.94 6.21 -22.26
CA ILE A 4 -5.81 6.88 -20.96
C ILE A 4 -4.60 6.15 -20.35
N THR A 5 -3.40 6.67 -20.60
CA THR A 5 -2.14 5.91 -20.42
C THR A 5 -1.67 5.85 -18.97
N ARG A 6 -2.53 6.17 -18.00
CA ARG A 6 -2.27 6.56 -16.61
C ARG A 6 -2.36 8.07 -16.38
N PRO A 7 -2.75 8.48 -15.18
CA PRO A 7 -3.04 7.60 -14.05
C PRO A 7 -4.51 7.16 -14.05
N GLU A 8 -4.79 5.98 -13.48
CA GLU A 8 -6.12 5.34 -13.61
C GLU A 8 -7.25 6.27 -13.19
N PRO A 9 -8.43 6.20 -13.84
CA PRO A 9 -9.56 7.05 -13.47
C PRO A 9 -9.95 6.83 -12.00
N ILE A 10 -10.02 7.92 -11.24
CA ILE A 10 -10.58 7.91 -9.88
C ILE A 10 -12.10 7.87 -10.03
N ARG A 11 -12.76 6.90 -9.41
CA ARG A 11 -14.23 6.74 -9.51
C ARG A 11 -14.93 7.41 -8.33
N LEU A 12 -16.24 7.60 -8.46
CA LEU A 12 -17.10 8.11 -7.40
C LEU A 12 -18.12 7.03 -7.00
N CYS A 13 -18.36 6.87 -5.70
CA CYS A 13 -19.38 5.98 -5.14
C CYS A 13 -20.07 6.65 -3.94
N HIS A 14 -21.20 6.09 -3.51
CA HIS A 14 -21.96 6.53 -2.34
C HIS A 14 -22.12 5.37 -1.36
N GLY A 15 -21.92 5.65 -0.07
CA GLY A 15 -22.02 4.62 0.96
C GLY A 15 -21.45 5.01 2.32
N PHE A 16 -21.34 4.02 3.20
CA PHE A 16 -20.87 4.18 4.57
C PHE A 16 -19.68 3.27 4.88
N LYS A 17 -18.97 3.58 5.96
CA LYS A 17 -17.88 2.75 6.48
C LYS A 17 -18.36 1.96 7.70
N ALA A 18 -18.19 0.65 7.66
CA ALA A 18 -18.43 -0.26 8.79
C ALA A 18 -17.19 -1.14 9.01
N ASN A 19 -16.57 -1.08 10.20
CA ASN A 19 -15.41 -1.92 10.56
C ASN A 19 -14.24 -1.90 9.55
N GLY A 20 -13.95 -0.75 8.93
CA GLY A 20 -12.89 -0.63 7.91
C GLY A 20 -13.31 -1.06 6.51
N ARG A 21 -14.55 -1.51 6.34
CA ARG A 21 -15.15 -1.92 5.07
C ARG A 21 -16.11 -0.86 4.54
N PHE A 22 -16.23 -0.79 3.23
CA PHE A 22 -17.19 0.06 2.55
C PHE A 22 -18.48 -0.70 2.28
N GLU A 23 -19.62 -0.07 2.58
CA GLU A 23 -20.96 -0.57 2.32
C GLU A 23 -21.66 0.38 1.34
N PRO A 24 -21.97 -0.06 0.11
CA PRO A 24 -22.67 0.78 -0.86
C PRO A 24 -24.05 1.17 -0.38
N ASP A 25 -24.34 2.47 -0.42
CA ASP A 25 -25.66 3.02 -0.14
C ASP A 25 -25.82 4.31 -0.96
N PRO A 26 -26.75 4.37 -1.93
CA PRO A 26 -26.99 5.57 -2.73
C PRO A 26 -27.35 6.83 -1.91
N SER A 27 -27.90 6.66 -0.70
CA SER A 27 -28.21 7.76 0.23
C SER A 27 -27.01 8.22 1.04
N GLY A 28 -25.90 7.47 1.00
CA GLY A 28 -24.68 7.75 1.72
C GLY A 28 -23.85 8.91 1.15
N PRO A 29 -22.87 9.40 1.92
CA PRO A 29 -21.93 10.42 1.45
C PRO A 29 -21.12 9.94 0.25
N SER A 30 -20.56 10.87 -0.51
CA SER A 30 -19.66 10.58 -1.64
C SER A 30 -18.29 10.11 -1.17
N TRP A 31 -17.74 9.12 -1.89
CA TRP A 31 -16.41 8.57 -1.72
C TRP A 31 -15.69 8.49 -3.06
N PHE A 32 -14.41 8.86 -3.07
CA PHE A 32 -13.52 8.53 -4.17
C PHE A 32 -13.07 7.08 -4.06
N VAL A 33 -12.97 6.40 -5.19
CA VAL A 33 -12.56 5.00 -5.25
C VAL A 33 -11.27 4.89 -6.07
N PHE A 34 -10.25 4.33 -5.43
CA PHE A 34 -9.00 3.91 -6.04
C PHE A 34 -9.05 2.40 -6.26
N VAL A 35 -8.74 1.97 -7.49
CA VAL A 35 -8.71 0.55 -7.84
C VAL A 35 -7.30 0.04 -7.60
N GLU A 36 -7.17 -0.97 -6.75
CA GLU A 36 -5.92 -1.68 -6.50
C GLU A 36 -6.02 -3.08 -7.12
N ALA A 37 -4.88 -3.76 -7.26
CA ALA A 37 -4.83 -5.08 -7.90
C ALA A 37 -5.76 -6.11 -7.20
N GLU A 38 -5.86 -6.05 -5.88
CA GLU A 38 -6.58 -7.03 -5.06
C GLU A 38 -7.78 -6.43 -4.29
N ASP A 39 -8.06 -5.14 -4.43
CA ASP A 39 -9.11 -4.48 -3.63
C ASP A 39 -9.57 -3.15 -4.23
N LEU A 40 -10.59 -2.55 -3.62
CA LEU A 40 -10.96 -1.16 -3.83
C LEU A 40 -10.72 -0.38 -2.54
N VAL A 41 -10.09 0.79 -2.67
CA VAL A 41 -9.86 1.70 -1.55
C VAL A 41 -10.76 2.91 -1.71
N PHE A 42 -11.56 3.18 -0.69
CA PHE A 42 -12.52 4.27 -0.66
C PHE A 42 -11.98 5.36 0.24
N TRP A 43 -12.02 6.60 -0.24
CA TRP A 43 -11.61 7.77 0.52
C TRP A 43 -12.71 8.84 0.56
N ARG A 44 -12.98 9.37 1.75
CA ARG A 44 -13.88 10.51 1.95
C ARG A 44 -13.07 11.77 2.26
N PRO A 45 -12.98 12.73 1.31
CA PRO A 45 -12.12 13.91 1.48
C PRO A 45 -12.44 14.77 2.68
N GLY A 46 -13.74 14.96 2.97
CA GLY A 46 -14.17 15.85 4.04
C GLY A 46 -13.81 15.37 5.44
N THR A 47 -13.62 14.06 5.63
CA THR A 47 -13.31 13.46 6.94
C THR A 47 -11.94 12.79 6.98
N GLY A 48 -11.29 12.60 5.83
CA GLY A 48 -10.06 11.81 5.72
C GLY A 48 -10.28 10.30 5.87
N GLU A 49 -11.53 9.84 6.00
CA GLU A 49 -11.82 8.44 6.24
C GLU A 49 -11.42 7.57 5.06
N LEU A 50 -10.79 6.43 5.39
CA LEU A 50 -10.45 5.38 4.44
C LEU A 50 -11.24 4.11 4.77
N ALA A 51 -11.73 3.44 3.74
CA ALA A 51 -12.35 2.12 3.80
C ALA A 51 -11.87 1.24 2.65
N THR A 52 -12.10 -0.05 2.76
CA THR A 52 -11.70 -1.06 1.76
C THR A 52 -12.89 -1.92 1.37
N TRP A 53 -12.87 -2.56 0.20
CA TRP A 53 -13.94 -3.49 -0.17
C TRP A 53 -13.80 -4.83 0.57
N HIS A 54 -12.61 -5.44 0.50
CA HIS A 54 -12.30 -6.72 1.14
C HIS A 54 -11.19 -6.64 2.20
N GLY A 55 -10.48 -5.52 2.29
CA GLY A 55 -9.34 -5.31 3.19
C GLY A 55 -8.11 -6.11 2.82
N ARG A 56 -7.97 -6.36 1.53
CA ARG A 56 -6.81 -7.02 0.94
C ARG A 56 -5.77 -6.00 0.50
N ALA A 57 -6.16 -4.73 0.28
CA ALA A 57 -5.21 -3.67 0.00
C ALA A 57 -4.26 -3.43 1.19
N PHE A 58 -2.97 -3.53 0.92
CA PHE A 58 -1.89 -3.03 1.75
C PHE A 58 -1.78 -1.50 1.67
N ALA A 59 -1.89 -0.92 0.48
CA ALA A 59 -1.70 0.51 0.24
C ALA A 59 -2.60 1.05 -0.87
N VAL A 60 -2.69 2.37 -1.00
CA VAL A 60 -3.12 3.01 -2.25
C VAL A 60 -1.93 3.05 -3.20
N ASN A 61 -2.16 2.72 -4.47
CA ASN A 61 -1.18 2.62 -5.55
C ASN A 61 -0.07 1.60 -5.27
N GLU A 62 -0.43 0.41 -4.77
CA GLU A 62 0.53 -0.65 -4.42
C GLU A 62 1.49 -1.00 -5.55
N SER A 63 1.05 -0.85 -6.80
CA SER A 63 1.87 -1.12 -7.98
C SER A 63 3.18 -0.32 -8.03
N ALA A 64 3.26 0.82 -7.34
CA ALA A 64 4.48 1.63 -7.25
C ALA A 64 5.60 0.92 -6.48
N ILE A 65 5.29 -0.04 -5.61
CA ILE A 65 6.27 -0.83 -4.83
C ILE A 65 7.11 -1.71 -5.75
N ASP A 66 6.48 -2.33 -6.74
CA ASP A 66 7.13 -3.28 -7.67
C ASP A 66 7.56 -2.62 -8.99
N ALA A 67 7.16 -1.37 -9.24
CA ALA A 67 7.48 -0.65 -10.47
C ALA A 67 8.95 -0.21 -10.51
N ALA A 68 9.71 -0.72 -11.48
CA ALA A 68 11.11 -0.35 -11.68
C ALA A 68 11.32 1.17 -11.87
N SER A 69 10.34 1.85 -12.47
CA SER A 69 10.38 3.31 -12.66
C SER A 69 10.40 4.09 -11.36
N THR A 70 9.83 3.56 -10.27
CA THR A 70 9.81 4.22 -8.95
C THR A 70 11.21 4.43 -8.39
N PHE A 71 12.15 3.54 -8.72
CA PHE A 71 13.52 3.56 -8.17
C PHE A 71 14.58 3.97 -9.19
N ALA A 72 14.18 4.19 -10.45
CA ALA A 72 15.09 4.60 -11.51
C ALA A 72 15.78 5.93 -11.13
N LEU A 73 17.00 6.14 -11.63
CA LEU A 73 17.70 7.43 -11.52
C LEU A 73 17.89 7.98 -10.09
N GLY A 74 17.86 7.11 -9.07
CA GLY A 74 18.04 7.54 -7.68
C GLY A 74 16.75 7.91 -6.95
N PHE A 75 15.58 7.79 -7.57
CA PHE A 75 14.29 8.04 -6.93
C PHE A 75 13.98 7.04 -5.80
N SER A 76 13.03 7.43 -4.95
CA SER A 76 12.54 6.68 -3.80
C SER A 76 11.05 6.41 -3.91
N LEU A 77 10.59 5.34 -3.26
CA LEU A 77 9.17 5.15 -3.01
C LEU A 77 8.71 6.17 -1.97
N ASN A 78 7.86 7.12 -2.38
CA ASN A 78 7.32 8.13 -1.46
C ASN A 78 6.10 7.56 -0.73
N VAL A 79 6.06 7.70 0.59
CA VAL A 79 4.95 7.28 1.45
C VAL A 79 4.29 8.52 2.06
N PHE A 80 3.04 8.76 1.68
CA PHE A 80 2.25 9.89 2.14
C PHE A 80 1.32 9.49 3.28
N GLU A 81 1.03 10.46 4.15
CA GLU A 81 0.06 10.30 5.24
C GLU A 81 -1.38 10.30 4.74
N SER A 82 -1.69 11.19 3.80
CA SER A 82 -3.07 11.42 3.36
C SER A 82 -3.23 11.25 1.84
N PRO A 83 -4.42 10.81 1.38
CA PRO A 83 -4.76 10.82 -0.04
C PRO A 83 -4.69 12.19 -0.69
N LEU A 84 -4.95 13.26 0.08
CA LEU A 84 -4.88 14.62 -0.44
C LEU A 84 -3.44 15.01 -0.81
N ASP A 85 -2.47 14.71 0.05
CA ASP A 85 -1.07 15.04 -0.21
C ASP A 85 -0.48 14.19 -1.32
N TRP A 86 -0.86 12.91 -1.36
CA TRP A 86 -0.53 12.01 -2.46
C TRP A 86 -1.09 12.49 -3.81
N LEU A 87 -2.35 12.96 -3.84
CA LEU A 87 -2.97 13.53 -5.05
C LEU A 87 -2.28 14.84 -5.46
N ARG A 88 -1.92 15.70 -4.52
CA ARG A 88 -1.14 16.92 -4.78
C ARG A 88 0.24 16.64 -5.35
N ALA A 89 0.85 15.53 -4.93
CA ALA A 89 2.11 15.02 -5.48
C ALA A 89 1.93 14.26 -6.82
N GLY A 90 0.79 14.40 -7.50
CA GLY A 90 0.57 13.79 -8.80
C GLY A 90 0.45 12.26 -8.76
N ARG A 91 0.12 11.69 -7.60
CA ARG A 91 0.04 10.24 -7.35
C ARG A 91 1.40 9.51 -7.39
N ASP A 92 2.50 10.23 -7.18
CA ASP A 92 3.86 9.68 -7.16
C ASP A 92 4.25 9.07 -5.81
N GLY A 93 3.78 7.86 -5.56
CA GLY A 93 4.06 7.11 -4.33
C GLY A 93 2.86 6.31 -3.85
N ILE A 94 2.82 6.02 -2.55
CA ILE A 94 1.80 5.19 -1.91
C ILE A 94 1.26 5.81 -0.63
N ILE A 95 0.15 5.24 -0.15
CA ILE A 95 -0.40 5.50 1.20
C ILE A 95 -0.62 4.15 1.86
N VAL A 96 0.07 3.88 2.97
CA VAL A 96 -0.03 2.59 3.65
C VAL A 96 -1.34 2.51 4.44
N LEU A 97 -2.17 1.53 4.12
CA LEU A 97 -3.45 1.25 4.80
C LEU A 97 -3.28 0.23 5.92
N ASN A 98 -2.41 -0.76 5.71
CA ASN A 98 -2.20 -1.85 6.64
C ASN A 98 -0.72 -2.03 6.99
N TRP A 99 -0.28 -1.28 7.99
CA TRP A 99 1.09 -1.29 8.48
C TRP A 99 1.57 -2.64 9.01
N ARG A 100 0.68 -3.57 9.35
CA ARG A 100 1.06 -4.92 9.80
C ARG A 100 1.84 -5.70 8.74
N PHE A 101 1.68 -5.35 7.46
CA PHE A 101 2.40 -5.96 6.35
C PHE A 101 3.55 -5.09 5.81
N ALA A 102 3.84 -3.95 6.45
CA ALA A 102 4.81 -2.99 5.94
C ALA A 102 6.20 -3.59 5.78
N PHE A 103 6.69 -4.36 6.78
CA PHE A 103 7.97 -5.03 6.65
C PHE A 103 8.04 -5.93 5.42
N ASP A 104 7.08 -6.84 5.24
CA ASP A 104 7.10 -7.80 4.14
C ASP A 104 6.98 -7.11 2.77
N LYS A 105 6.19 -6.05 2.68
CA LYS A 105 5.93 -5.33 1.43
C LYS A 105 7.03 -4.33 1.08
N LEU A 106 7.67 -3.69 2.06
CA LEU A 106 8.62 -2.60 1.83
C LEU A 106 10.09 -3.00 1.99
N ARG A 107 10.42 -4.16 2.60
CA ARG A 107 11.82 -4.61 2.80
C ARG A 107 12.64 -4.75 1.52
N HIS A 108 11.99 -4.87 0.38
CA HIS A 108 12.64 -4.99 -0.92
C HIS A 108 12.82 -3.64 -1.63
N CYS A 109 12.18 -2.58 -1.14
CA CYS A 109 12.34 -1.24 -1.68
C CYS A 109 13.75 -0.72 -1.35
N PRO A 110 14.58 -0.37 -2.34
CA PRO A 110 15.95 0.09 -2.09
C PRO A 110 16.01 1.44 -1.37
N ARG A 111 15.00 2.30 -1.58
CA ARG A 111 14.88 3.63 -0.97
C ARG A 111 13.41 3.96 -0.72
N VAL A 112 13.11 4.41 0.49
CA VAL A 112 11.77 4.86 0.88
C VAL A 112 11.89 6.25 1.49
N ALA A 113 11.11 7.19 0.98
CA ALA A 113 10.95 8.52 1.56
C ALA A 113 9.58 8.56 2.23
N ILE A 114 9.51 8.97 3.50
CA ILE A 114 8.28 8.93 4.28
C ILE A 114 7.93 10.33 4.78
N ALA A 115 6.64 10.65 4.85
CA ALA A 115 6.16 11.83 5.55
C ALA A 115 6.63 11.80 7.02
N GLU A 116 7.05 12.95 7.56
CA GLU A 116 7.65 13.05 8.89
C GLU A 116 6.73 12.51 9.99
N SER A 117 5.43 12.74 9.88
CA SER A 117 4.39 12.22 10.79
C SER A 117 4.33 10.69 10.85
N LEU A 118 4.81 10.00 9.81
CA LEU A 118 4.80 8.54 9.72
C LEU A 118 6.06 7.88 10.29
N VAL A 119 7.12 8.64 10.60
CA VAL A 119 8.41 8.09 11.07
C VAL A 119 8.24 7.13 12.27
N PRO A 120 7.52 7.49 13.36
CA PRO A 120 7.38 6.59 14.50
C PRO A 120 6.64 5.29 14.15
N MET A 121 5.70 5.38 13.21
CA MET A 121 4.92 4.23 12.75
C MET A 121 5.79 3.33 11.87
N TYR A 122 6.51 3.92 10.93
CA TYR A 122 7.43 3.23 10.04
C TYR A 122 8.49 2.46 10.84
N ASP A 123 9.18 3.12 11.77
CA ASP A 123 10.23 2.49 12.59
C ASP A 123 9.70 1.29 13.37
N ARG A 124 8.50 1.42 13.95
CA ARG A 124 7.84 0.32 14.68
C ARG A 124 7.55 -0.88 13.79
N PHE A 125 7.04 -0.67 12.58
CA PHE A 125 6.60 -1.76 11.70
C PHE A 125 7.69 -2.33 10.81
N MET A 126 8.80 -1.63 10.63
CA MET A 126 9.98 -2.13 9.91
C MET A 126 10.92 -2.97 10.78
N GLN A 127 10.57 -3.17 12.05
CA GLN A 127 11.26 -4.05 12.99
C GLN A 127 10.35 -5.25 13.32
N PRO A 128 10.34 -6.32 12.52
CA PRO A 128 9.45 -7.45 12.74
C PRO A 128 9.77 -8.12 14.08
N PRO A 129 8.77 -8.46 14.91
CA PRO A 129 9.01 -9.01 16.24
C PRO A 129 9.59 -10.44 16.22
N ARG A 130 9.49 -11.13 15.09
CA ARG A 130 10.03 -12.48 14.88
C ARG A 130 10.61 -12.59 13.48
N MET A 131 11.89 -12.95 13.43
CA MET A 131 12.56 -13.37 12.19
C MET A 131 12.59 -14.90 12.14
N PRO A 132 12.60 -15.51 10.94
CA PRO A 132 12.76 -16.96 10.81
C PRO A 132 14.08 -17.43 11.43
N GLU A 133 14.04 -18.51 12.20
CA GLU A 133 15.24 -19.24 12.60
C GLU A 133 15.75 -20.06 11.42
N VAL A 134 17.01 -19.87 11.05
CA VAL A 134 17.61 -20.54 9.90
C VAL A 134 18.47 -21.71 10.37
N TYR A 135 18.16 -22.91 9.86
CA TYR A 135 18.88 -24.13 10.17
C TYR A 135 19.53 -24.71 8.89
N ILE A 136 20.69 -25.36 9.04
CA ILE A 136 21.41 -26.00 7.91
C ILE A 136 20.92 -27.44 7.78
N LEU A 137 20.28 -27.76 6.64
CA LEU A 137 19.95 -29.14 6.29
C LEU A 137 21.23 -29.89 5.88
N ARG A 138 21.76 -30.74 6.76
CA ARG A 138 22.94 -31.55 6.43
C ARG A 138 22.54 -32.75 5.56
N ARG A 139 23.19 -32.89 4.40
CA ARG A 139 23.07 -34.09 3.56
C ARG A 139 23.68 -35.27 4.30
N ARG A 140 22.97 -36.40 4.35
CA ARG A 140 23.48 -37.65 4.91
C ARG A 140 24.54 -38.18 3.94
N THR A 141 25.80 -38.22 4.34
CA THR A 141 26.84 -38.89 3.54
C THR A 141 26.55 -40.38 3.59
N GLU A 142 26.12 -40.96 2.48
CA GLU A 142 26.09 -42.42 2.33
C GLU A 142 27.53 -42.89 2.40
N ALA A 143 27.85 -43.63 3.48
CA ALA A 143 29.12 -44.31 3.60
C ALA A 143 29.18 -45.35 2.48
N ALA A 144 30.11 -45.18 1.54
CA ALA A 144 30.45 -46.18 0.54
C ALA A 144 30.83 -47.48 1.28
N ALA A 145 30.06 -48.54 1.03
CA ALA A 145 30.37 -49.91 1.41
C ALA A 145 30.98 -50.65 0.22
#